data_AF-A0A1Q3EL80-F1
#
_entry.id   AF-A0A1Q3EL80-F1
#
_cell.length_a   1.000
_cell.length_b   1.000
_cell.length_c   1.000
_cell.angle_alpha   90.00
_cell.angle_beta   90.00
_cell.angle_gamma   90.00
#
_symmetry.space_group_name_H-M   'P 1'
#
loop_
_entity.id
_entity.type
_entity.pdbx_description
1 polymer ?
#
loop_
_entity_poly.entity_id
_entity_poly.type
_entity_poly.pdbx_seq_one_letter_code
_entity_poly.pdbx_strand_id
1 'polypeptide(L)'
;MAEALCDICYQVFSLDGFWFSTCGHGFCETCTTSLDKTRTCPSCREPRKKANIHKIYFTLPEEQENAIDVQSQSQTLARSMTNIYPSSTLSSVDRVVEGLEKFSGKLGVDAETASKLLGVAKDMEERLRPIFFQLQLERDEKRTLQEKVNLWQHRVTQVEASEVEVARLKKELERAKRANQGMAAENCRLTKRLEAEVTESEKLRKDVIDERRLNKERDELVQQLERELENAGKLAGLTNKKLKVLARSSNRMPFANSADDSLIVEPTVLECSSSVSLHGNDHHQLHKGHSMKWESFLKTMTKQGFSYDHNSSGSSVCFVPLDSTKRSIAFHKQIAFIYTIGLQN
;
A
#
# COMPACT_ATOMS: atom_id res chain seq x y z
N MET A 1 47.41 -30.79 32.42
CA MET A 1 47.09 -29.37 32.64
C MET A 1 45.82 -29.32 33.45
N ALA A 2 45.79 -28.58 34.55
CA ALA A 2 44.60 -28.48 35.36
C ALA A 2 43.57 -27.55 34.67
N GLU A 3 42.31 -27.94 34.71
CA GLU A 3 41.20 -27.27 34.03
C GLU A 3 40.20 -26.74 35.06
N ALA A 4 39.51 -25.64 34.73
CA ALA A 4 38.51 -25.01 35.58
C ALA A 4 37.21 -24.74 34.80
N LEU A 5 36.07 -24.92 35.46
CA LEU A 5 34.73 -24.64 34.91
C LEU A 5 34.32 -23.19 35.24
N CYS A 6 33.90 -22.42 34.23
CA CYS A 6 33.41 -21.05 34.45
C CYS A 6 31.93 -21.07 34.86
N ASP A 7 31.61 -20.58 36.05
CA ASP A 7 30.24 -20.58 36.58
C ASP A 7 29.25 -19.69 35.80
N ILE A 8 29.73 -18.81 34.90
CA ILE A 8 28.87 -17.94 34.10
C ILE A 8 28.48 -18.59 32.77
N CYS A 9 29.47 -19.09 32.03
CA CYS A 9 29.23 -19.66 30.70
C CYS A 9 29.21 -21.18 30.69
N TYR A 10 29.50 -21.83 31.82
CA TYR A 10 29.55 -23.29 32.00
C TYR A 10 30.48 -24.01 31.02
N GLN A 11 31.53 -23.33 30.56
CA GLN A 11 32.58 -23.90 29.70
C GLN A 11 33.84 -24.20 30.52
N VAL A 12 34.58 -25.23 30.10
CA VAL A 12 35.85 -25.67 30.70
C VAL A 12 37.00 -24.96 30.03
N PHE A 13 37.91 -24.37 30.81
CA PHE A 13 39.08 -23.66 30.32
C PHE A 13 40.36 -24.14 31.01
N SER A 14 41.50 -23.93 30.35
CA SER A 14 42.81 -24.00 31.02
C SER A 14 42.86 -22.96 32.14
N LEU A 15 43.49 -23.31 33.26
CA LEU A 15 43.75 -22.39 34.38
C LEU A 15 44.43 -21.08 33.96
N ASP A 16 45.24 -21.10 32.90
CA ASP A 16 45.91 -19.89 32.38
C ASP A 16 44.92 -18.85 31.83
N GLY A 17 43.76 -19.31 31.36
CA GLY A 17 42.65 -18.48 30.86
C GLY A 17 41.67 -18.03 31.95
N PHE A 18 41.96 -18.36 33.21
CA PHE A 18 41.11 -18.08 34.36
C PHE A 18 41.65 -16.93 35.21
N TRP A 19 40.72 -16.12 35.70
CA TRP A 19 41.02 -15.00 36.57
C TRP A 19 40.21 -15.13 37.85
N PHE A 20 40.90 -15.05 38.99
CA PHE A 20 40.33 -15.23 40.30
C PHE A 20 40.15 -13.89 41.01
N SER A 21 39.04 -13.77 41.72
CA SER A 21 38.77 -12.65 42.61
C SER A 21 39.22 -12.99 44.03
N THR A 22 39.30 -11.99 44.92
CA THR A 22 39.73 -12.19 46.32
C THR A 22 38.82 -13.10 47.13
N CYS A 23 37.59 -13.34 46.68
CA CYS A 23 36.66 -14.29 47.30
C CYS A 23 36.90 -15.74 46.87
N GLY A 24 37.94 -16.00 46.05
CA GLY A 24 38.30 -17.34 45.58
C GLY A 24 37.55 -17.83 44.34
N HIS A 25 36.50 -17.13 43.89
CA HIS A 25 35.78 -17.50 42.66
C HIS A 25 36.53 -16.99 41.42
N GLY A 26 36.62 -17.86 40.41
CA GLY A 26 37.27 -17.58 39.14
C GLY A 26 36.31 -17.65 37.96
N PHE A 27 36.62 -16.90 36.90
CA PHE A 27 35.87 -16.90 35.65
C PHE A 27 36.83 -16.87 34.45
N CYS A 28 36.37 -17.30 33.28
CA CYS A 28 37.16 -17.17 32.06
C CYS A 28 37.42 -15.69 31.73
N GLU A 29 38.45 -15.40 30.95
CA GLU A 29 38.85 -14.03 30.56
C GLU A 29 37.70 -13.19 29.97
N THR A 30 36.91 -13.77 29.07
CA THR A 30 35.76 -13.08 28.45
C THR A 30 34.69 -12.69 29.48
N CYS A 31 34.35 -13.61 30.38
CA CYS A 31 33.38 -13.36 31.45
C CYS A 31 33.93 -12.39 32.49
N THR A 32 35.22 -12.49 32.82
CA THR A 32 35.90 -11.58 33.75
C THR A 32 35.85 -10.13 33.25
N THR A 33 36.01 -9.94 31.93
CA THR A 33 35.97 -8.64 31.26
C THR A 33 34.55 -8.08 31.19
N SER A 34 33.53 -8.91 30.90
CA SER A 34 32.13 -8.45 30.89
C SER A 34 31.65 -7.99 32.26
N LEU A 35 32.22 -8.57 33.33
CA LEU A 35 31.96 -8.20 34.73
C LEU A 35 32.67 -6.92 35.20
N ASP A 36 33.47 -6.24 34.37
CA ASP A 36 34.12 -4.98 34.78
C ASP A 36 33.12 -3.89 35.19
N LYS A 37 31.89 -3.97 34.68
CA LYS A 37 30.79 -3.05 35.04
C LYS A 37 30.16 -3.38 36.39
N THR A 38 30.25 -4.64 36.83
CA THR A 38 29.63 -5.12 38.06
C THR A 38 30.66 -5.15 39.20
N ARG A 39 30.36 -4.46 40.30
CA ARG A 39 31.26 -4.38 41.48
C ARG A 39 31.06 -5.52 42.48
N THR A 40 30.41 -6.61 42.09
CA THR A 40 30.11 -7.77 42.94
C THR A 40 30.40 -9.07 42.20
N CYS A 41 30.92 -10.08 42.91
CA CYS A 41 31.12 -11.41 42.36
C CYS A 41 29.77 -12.07 42.02
N PRO A 42 29.57 -12.64 40.81
CA PRO A 42 28.33 -13.34 40.46
C PRO A 42 28.01 -14.55 41.35
N SER A 43 29.03 -15.28 41.81
CA SER A 43 28.83 -16.52 42.57
C SER A 43 28.50 -16.25 44.05
N CYS A 44 29.22 -15.34 44.72
CA CYS A 44 29.05 -15.09 46.16
C CYS A 44 28.57 -13.67 46.53
N ARG A 45 28.43 -12.76 45.56
CA ARG A 45 28.02 -11.36 45.73
C ARG A 45 28.96 -10.48 46.55
N GLU A 46 30.13 -10.97 46.96
CA GLU A 46 31.14 -10.13 47.63
C GLU A 46 31.63 -8.98 46.74
N PRO A 47 31.97 -7.80 47.31
CA PRO A 47 32.50 -6.67 46.55
C PRO A 47 33.78 -7.03 45.80
N ARG A 48 33.79 -6.77 44.49
CA ARG A 48 34.91 -7.01 43.58
C ARG A 48 35.54 -5.69 43.17
N LYS A 49 36.87 -5.59 43.32
CA LYS A 49 37.68 -4.47 42.80
C LYS A 49 38.52 -4.96 41.63
N LYS A 50 38.54 -4.20 40.53
CA LYS A 50 39.33 -4.56 39.32
C LYS A 50 40.81 -4.78 39.61
N ALA A 51 41.37 -3.99 40.53
CA ALA A 51 42.77 -4.10 40.96
C ALA A 51 43.12 -5.41 41.68
N ASN A 52 42.13 -6.18 42.14
CA ASN A 52 42.35 -7.37 42.97
C ASN A 52 42.09 -8.68 42.21
N ILE A 53 41.91 -8.61 40.90
CA ILE A 53 41.73 -9.78 40.04
C ILE A 53 43.12 -10.29 39.65
N HIS A 54 43.40 -11.58 39.85
CA HIS A 54 44.72 -12.16 39.63
C HIS A 54 44.64 -13.57 39.04
N LYS A 55 45.73 -14.03 38.43
CA LYS A 55 45.88 -15.41 37.97
C LYS A 55 46.55 -16.25 39.07
N ILE A 56 46.14 -17.51 39.19
CA ILE A 56 46.78 -18.49 40.08
C ILE A 56 47.65 -19.39 39.21
N TYR A 57 48.94 -19.44 39.52
CA TYR A 57 49.89 -20.33 38.86
C TYR A 57 50.24 -21.46 39.84
N PHE A 58 50.07 -22.71 39.39
CA PHE A 58 50.53 -23.87 40.15
C PHE A 58 51.93 -24.24 39.67
N THR A 59 52.92 -24.02 40.55
CA THR A 59 54.25 -24.60 40.36
C THR A 59 54.20 -26.02 40.91
N LEU A 60 53.92 -26.99 40.04
CA LEU A 60 54.04 -28.39 40.41
C LEU A 60 55.54 -28.69 40.59
N PRO A 61 55.97 -29.30 41.70
CA PRO A 61 57.37 -29.64 41.89
C PRO A 61 57.85 -30.59 40.78
N GLU A 62 58.81 -30.13 39.99
CA GLU A 62 59.39 -30.83 38.82
C GLU A 62 60.06 -32.18 39.19
N GLU A 63 60.29 -32.45 40.47
CA GLU A 63 61.12 -33.58 40.93
C GLU A 63 60.43 -34.96 40.87
N GLN A 64 59.18 -35.05 40.44
CA GLN A 64 58.47 -36.34 40.22
C GLN A 64 58.03 -36.58 38.77
N GLU A 65 58.44 -35.75 37.80
CA GLU A 65 58.12 -35.97 36.38
C GLU A 65 58.98 -37.06 35.70
N ASN A 66 60.04 -37.54 36.35
CA ASN A 66 60.91 -38.56 35.75
C ASN A 66 60.46 -40.02 35.99
N ALA A 67 59.47 -40.23 36.87
CA ALA A 67 58.77 -41.52 37.00
C ALA A 67 57.39 -41.42 36.34
N ILE A 68 57.35 -40.94 35.10
CA ILE A 68 56.16 -41.07 34.27
C ILE A 68 55.87 -42.55 34.12
N ASP A 69 54.75 -42.98 34.69
CA ASP A 69 54.21 -44.31 34.50
C ASP A 69 53.87 -44.49 33.02
N VAL A 70 54.74 -45.21 32.31
CA VAL A 70 54.59 -45.60 30.89
C VAL A 70 53.23 -46.26 30.66
N GLN A 71 52.67 -46.94 31.67
CA GLN A 71 51.34 -47.54 31.59
C GLN A 71 50.23 -46.49 31.53
N SER A 72 50.27 -45.44 32.37
CA SER A 72 49.31 -44.34 32.32
C SER A 72 49.33 -43.58 30.98
N GLN A 73 50.52 -43.35 30.40
CA GLN A 73 50.65 -42.68 29.10
C GLN A 73 50.16 -43.55 27.95
N SER A 74 50.47 -44.85 27.97
CA SER A 74 49.96 -45.78 26.96
C SER A 74 48.44 -45.89 27.00
N GLN A 75 47.83 -45.92 28.19
CA GLN A 75 46.37 -45.91 28.34
C GLN A 75 45.76 -44.59 27.84
N THR A 76 46.39 -43.45 28.13
CA THR A 76 45.92 -42.15 27.66
C THR A 76 45.98 -42.04 26.13
N LEU A 77 47.06 -42.52 25.53
CA LEU A 77 47.22 -42.58 24.08
C LEU A 77 46.21 -43.53 23.43
N ALA A 78 46.05 -44.75 23.97
CA ALA A 78 45.08 -45.73 23.48
C ALA A 78 43.65 -45.20 23.54
N ARG A 79 43.26 -44.51 24.63
CA ARG A 79 41.96 -43.83 24.72
C ARG A 79 41.83 -42.75 23.65
N SER A 80 42.86 -41.95 23.42
CA SER A 80 42.85 -40.90 22.41
C SER A 80 42.67 -41.47 21.00
N MET A 81 43.34 -42.58 20.68
CA MET A 81 43.16 -43.31 19.41
C MET A 81 41.76 -43.89 19.26
N THR A 82 41.19 -44.45 20.33
CA THR A 82 39.84 -45.05 20.32
C THR A 82 38.76 -43.98 20.13
N ASN A 83 39.06 -42.73 20.51
CA ASN A 83 38.15 -41.59 20.40
C ASN A 83 38.26 -40.81 19.07
N ILE A 84 39.02 -41.32 18.09
CA ILE A 84 39.01 -40.77 16.73
C ILE A 84 37.75 -41.29 16.00
N TYR A 85 36.71 -40.47 15.99
CA TYR A 85 35.47 -40.71 15.25
C TYR A 85 35.42 -39.84 14.01
N PRO A 86 34.55 -40.14 13.02
CA PRO A 86 34.32 -39.24 11.91
C PRO A 86 34.01 -37.82 12.38
N SER A 87 33.22 -37.66 13.46
CA SER A 87 32.89 -36.35 14.07
C SER A 87 34.06 -35.60 14.71
N SER A 88 35.22 -36.23 14.89
CA SER A 88 36.38 -35.61 15.53
C SER A 88 37.00 -34.52 14.65
N THR A 89 37.67 -33.56 15.29
CA THR A 89 38.39 -32.47 14.63
C THR A 89 39.79 -32.92 14.20
N LEU A 90 40.40 -32.18 13.27
CA LEU A 90 41.78 -32.44 12.82
C LEU A 90 42.77 -32.42 14.00
N SER A 91 42.56 -31.52 14.97
CA SER A 91 43.36 -31.43 16.19
C SER A 91 43.35 -32.70 17.05
N SER A 92 42.31 -33.54 16.97
CA SER A 92 42.27 -34.83 17.67
C SER A 92 43.23 -35.84 17.04
N VAL A 93 43.42 -35.79 15.72
CA VAL A 93 44.38 -36.61 15.00
C VAL A 93 45.79 -36.13 15.30
N ASP A 94 46.04 -34.82 15.25
CA ASP A 94 47.35 -34.24 15.55
C ASP A 94 47.80 -34.58 16.98
N ARG A 95 46.87 -34.54 17.96
CA ARG A 95 47.14 -34.98 19.34
C ARG A 95 47.55 -36.44 19.47
N VAL A 96 47.00 -37.32 18.64
CA VAL A 96 47.37 -38.74 18.64
C VAL A 96 48.74 -38.95 18.01
N VAL A 97 49.04 -38.23 16.93
CA VAL A 97 50.37 -38.25 16.29
C VAL A 97 51.44 -37.73 17.27
N GLU A 98 51.24 -36.55 17.86
CA GLU A 98 52.15 -36.01 18.89
C GLU A 98 52.29 -36.95 20.09
N GLY A 99 51.19 -37.60 20.50
CA GLY A 99 51.18 -38.56 21.58
C GLY A 99 52.03 -39.79 21.28
N LEU A 100 51.97 -40.30 20.05
CA LEU A 100 52.80 -41.42 19.58
C LEU A 100 54.28 -41.05 19.54
N GLU A 101 54.63 -39.86 19.04
CA GLU A 101 56.02 -39.37 19.00
C GLU A 101 56.59 -39.20 20.42
N LYS A 102 55.84 -38.57 21.32
CA LYS A 102 56.24 -38.38 22.72
C LYS A 102 56.36 -39.73 23.46
N PHE A 103 55.50 -40.68 23.14
CA PHE A 103 55.52 -42.01 23.75
C PHE A 103 56.70 -42.85 23.26
N SER A 104 57.05 -42.78 21.97
CA SER A 104 58.21 -43.52 21.43
C SER A 104 59.53 -43.03 22.02
N GLY A 105 59.67 -41.73 22.29
CA GLY A 105 60.87 -41.16 22.91
C GLY A 105 61.10 -41.61 24.36
N LYS A 106 60.06 -42.09 25.06
CA LYS A 106 60.12 -42.45 26.49
C LYS A 106 60.23 -43.94 26.76
N LEU A 107 59.88 -44.79 25.80
CA LEU A 107 59.74 -46.24 26.01
C LEU A 107 61.07 -46.98 26.24
N GLY A 108 62.23 -46.36 26.04
CA GLY A 108 63.53 -47.03 26.16
C GLY A 108 63.67 -48.27 25.26
N VAL A 109 62.80 -48.41 24.25
CA VAL A 109 62.81 -49.50 23.27
C VAL A 109 64.00 -49.34 22.34
N ASP A 110 64.42 -50.46 21.76
CA ASP A 110 65.45 -50.45 20.74
C ASP A 110 65.06 -49.54 19.57
N ALA A 111 66.08 -48.96 18.93
CA ALA A 111 65.89 -47.97 17.88
C ALA A 111 65.05 -48.48 16.70
N GLU A 112 65.05 -49.80 16.45
CA GLU A 112 64.27 -50.40 15.36
C GLU A 112 62.77 -50.40 15.69
N THR A 113 62.39 -50.79 16.91
CA THR A 113 61.00 -50.76 17.38
C THR A 113 60.47 -49.33 17.45
N ALA A 114 61.27 -48.37 17.95
CA ALA A 114 60.90 -46.95 17.94
C ALA A 114 60.66 -46.43 16.51
N SER A 115 61.54 -46.80 15.58
CA SER A 115 61.41 -46.42 14.16
C SER A 115 60.15 -47.00 13.53
N LYS A 116 59.79 -48.25 13.83
CA LYS A 116 58.53 -48.86 13.35
C LYS A 116 57.30 -48.14 13.89
N LEU A 117 57.27 -47.77 15.17
CA LEU A 117 56.16 -47.01 15.78
C LEU A 117 56.01 -45.61 15.17
N LEU A 118 57.12 -44.91 14.95
CA LEU A 118 57.13 -43.62 14.25
C LEU A 118 56.67 -43.76 12.80
N GLY A 119 57.05 -44.85 12.12
CA GLY A 119 56.57 -45.17 10.78
C GLY A 119 55.05 -45.35 10.71
N VAL A 120 54.46 -46.06 11.69
CA VAL A 120 53.00 -46.20 11.80
C VAL A 120 52.33 -44.86 12.09
N ALA A 121 52.88 -44.05 12.99
CA ALA A 121 52.35 -42.71 13.28
C ALA A 121 52.33 -41.84 12.01
N LYS A 122 53.41 -41.90 11.21
CA LYS A 122 53.52 -41.17 9.95
C LYS A 122 52.54 -41.68 8.88
N ASP A 123 52.37 -42.99 8.70
CA ASP A 123 51.37 -43.55 7.78
C ASP A 123 49.94 -43.16 8.20
N MET A 124 49.65 -43.20 9.50
CA MET A 124 48.36 -42.74 10.03
C MET A 124 48.16 -41.25 9.77
N GLU A 125 49.16 -40.41 9.96
CA GLU A 125 49.09 -38.98 9.66
C GLU A 125 48.83 -38.75 8.16
N GLU A 126 49.63 -39.37 7.29
CA GLU A 126 49.54 -39.22 5.83
C GLU A 126 48.17 -39.66 5.28
N ARG A 127 47.56 -40.70 5.87
CA ARG A 127 46.26 -41.23 5.43
C ARG A 127 45.07 -40.53 6.06
N LEU A 128 45.12 -40.21 7.36
CA LEU A 128 43.99 -39.64 8.08
C LEU A 128 43.88 -38.13 7.87
N ARG A 129 45.00 -37.39 7.80
CA ARG A 129 44.97 -35.93 7.68
C ARG A 129 44.17 -35.45 6.45
N PRO A 130 44.37 -36.00 5.22
CA PRO A 130 43.59 -35.59 4.06
C PRO A 130 42.09 -35.87 4.22
N ILE A 131 41.73 -37.01 4.82
CA ILE A 131 40.33 -37.40 5.04
C ILE A 131 39.66 -36.44 6.04
N PHE A 132 40.31 -36.14 7.16
CA PHE A 132 39.77 -35.21 8.16
C PHE A 132 39.69 -33.78 7.64
N PHE A 133 40.64 -33.36 6.80
CA PHE A 133 40.58 -32.06 6.13
C PHE A 133 39.38 -31.97 5.18
N GLN A 134 39.19 -32.98 4.32
CA GLN A 134 38.04 -33.04 3.41
C GLN A 134 36.71 -33.07 4.18
N LEU A 135 36.64 -33.86 5.25
CA LEU A 135 35.44 -33.96 6.08
C LEU A 135 35.11 -32.65 6.81
N GLN A 136 36.13 -31.90 7.22
CA GLN A 136 35.95 -30.56 7.80
C GLN A 136 35.41 -29.58 6.74
N LEU A 137 35.95 -29.62 5.53
CA LEU A 137 35.47 -28.80 4.41
C LEU A 137 34.00 -29.09 4.12
N GLU A 138 33.61 -30.36 4.02
CA GLU A 138 32.23 -30.78 3.77
C GLU A 138 31.28 -30.35 4.91
N ARG A 139 31.75 -30.36 6.17
CA ARG A 139 30.97 -29.84 7.31
C ARG A 139 30.71 -28.36 7.22
N ASP A 140 31.73 -27.59 6.86
CA ASP A 140 31.63 -26.14 6.76
C ASP A 140 30.78 -25.74 5.55
N GLU A 141 30.87 -26.48 4.44
CA GLU A 141 29.96 -26.34 3.31
C GLU A 141 28.52 -26.70 3.70
N LYS A 142 28.30 -27.84 4.36
CA LYS A 142 26.96 -28.24 4.85
C LYS A 142 26.36 -27.19 5.78
N ARG A 143 27.16 -26.61 6.69
CA ARG A 143 26.75 -25.52 7.58
C ARG A 143 26.33 -24.29 6.79
N THR A 144 27.16 -23.86 5.85
CA THR A 144 26.88 -22.72 4.97
C THR A 144 25.62 -22.93 4.14
N LEU A 145 25.41 -24.14 3.60
CA LEU A 145 24.21 -24.51 2.86
C LEU A 145 22.98 -24.51 3.78
N GLN A 146 23.09 -25.02 5.01
CA GLN A 146 21.99 -25.00 5.97
C GLN A 146 21.59 -23.56 6.34
N GLU A 147 22.54 -22.65 6.51
CA GLU A 147 22.27 -21.23 6.74
C GLU A 147 21.56 -20.59 5.54
N LYS A 148 21.98 -20.91 4.31
CA LYS A 148 21.27 -20.47 3.09
C LYS A 148 19.85 -21.02 3.02
N VAL A 149 19.64 -22.30 3.33
CA VAL A 149 18.31 -22.92 3.37
C VAL A 149 17.41 -22.20 4.38
N ASN A 150 17.92 -21.93 5.58
CA ASN A 150 17.17 -21.21 6.61
C ASN A 150 16.80 -19.78 6.17
N LEU A 151 17.73 -19.08 5.51
CA LEU A 151 17.49 -17.75 4.95
C LEU A 151 16.41 -17.77 3.85
N TRP A 152 16.48 -18.72 2.92
CA TRP A 152 15.51 -18.86 1.85
C TRP A 152 14.13 -19.28 2.38
N GLN A 153 14.07 -20.15 3.38
CA GLN A 153 12.82 -20.55 4.02
C GLN A 153 12.08 -19.34 4.59
N HIS A 154 12.79 -18.42 5.25
CA HIS A 154 12.19 -17.18 5.75
C HIS A 154 11.64 -16.30 4.63
N ARG A 155 12.37 -16.18 3.51
CA ARG A 155 11.91 -15.43 2.33
C ARG A 155 10.68 -16.07 1.69
N VAL A 156 10.61 -17.39 1.61
CA VAL A 156 9.43 -18.12 1.11
C VAL A 156 8.21 -17.79 1.95
N THR A 157 8.31 -17.89 3.28
CA THR A 157 7.21 -17.53 4.19
C THR A 157 6.78 -16.06 4.04
N GLN A 158 7.72 -15.14 3.79
CA GLN A 158 7.40 -13.73 3.54
C GLN A 158 6.63 -13.53 2.23
N VAL A 159 7.02 -14.23 1.16
CA VAL A 159 6.34 -14.17 -0.13
C VAL A 159 4.93 -14.74 -0.01
N GLU A 160 4.77 -15.90 0.64
CA GLU A 160 3.46 -16.51 0.89
C GLU A 160 2.52 -15.57 1.67
N ALA A 161 3.02 -14.91 2.72
CA ALA A 161 2.24 -13.93 3.46
C ALA A 161 1.82 -12.73 2.58
N SER A 162 2.72 -12.28 1.70
CA SER A 162 2.45 -11.18 0.77
C SER A 162 1.43 -11.57 -0.30
N GLU A 163 1.44 -12.82 -0.78
CA GLU A 163 0.45 -13.33 -1.74
C GLU A 163 -0.97 -13.33 -1.16
N VAL A 164 -1.13 -13.74 0.11
CA VAL A 164 -2.42 -13.68 0.81
C VAL A 164 -2.94 -12.24 0.91
N GLU A 165 -2.06 -11.29 1.22
CA GLU A 165 -2.43 -9.88 1.32
C GLU A 165 -2.81 -9.30 -0.06
N VAL A 166 -2.07 -9.63 -1.11
CA VAL A 166 -2.43 -9.24 -2.49
C VAL A 166 -3.79 -9.79 -2.88
N ALA A 167 -4.11 -11.04 -2.51
CA ALA A 167 -5.42 -11.64 -2.77
C ALA A 167 -6.55 -10.90 -2.02
N ARG A 168 -6.31 -10.51 -0.75
CA ARG A 168 -7.24 -9.70 0.05
C ARG A 168 -7.50 -8.35 -0.62
N LEU A 169 -6.44 -7.61 -0.97
CA LEU A 169 -6.54 -6.30 -1.60
C LEU A 169 -7.24 -6.36 -2.97
N LYS A 170 -6.98 -7.40 -3.78
CA LYS A 170 -7.70 -7.63 -5.04
C LYS A 170 -9.21 -7.77 -4.82
N LYS A 171 -9.62 -8.52 -3.79
CA LYS A 171 -11.04 -8.68 -3.44
C LYS A 171 -11.69 -7.37 -3.00
N GLU A 172 -10.97 -6.54 -2.25
CA GLU A 172 -11.43 -5.22 -1.82
C GLU A 172 -11.56 -4.26 -3.01
N LEU A 173 -10.60 -4.26 -3.92
CA LEU A 173 -10.65 -3.47 -5.16
C LEU A 173 -11.90 -3.82 -5.99
N GLU A 174 -12.21 -5.11 -6.16
CA GLU A 174 -13.40 -5.53 -6.91
C GLU A 174 -14.72 -5.21 -6.19
N ARG A 175 -14.73 -5.13 -4.86
CA ARG A 175 -15.88 -4.62 -4.11
C ARG A 175 -16.06 -3.12 -4.33
N ALA A 176 -14.97 -2.35 -4.25
CA ALA A 176 -14.99 -0.90 -4.47
C ALA A 176 -15.41 -0.55 -5.91
N LYS A 177 -14.92 -1.28 -6.92
CA LYS A 177 -15.35 -1.10 -8.31
C LYS A 177 -16.86 -1.30 -8.50
N ARG A 178 -17.41 -2.38 -7.91
CA ARG A 178 -18.86 -2.63 -7.97
C ARG A 178 -19.67 -1.56 -7.26
N ALA A 179 -19.21 -1.08 -6.10
CA ALA A 179 -19.85 0.03 -5.40
C ALA A 179 -19.84 1.32 -6.24
N ASN A 180 -18.71 1.65 -6.87
CA ASN A 180 -18.58 2.81 -7.76
C ASN A 180 -19.50 2.70 -8.99
N GLN A 181 -19.62 1.52 -9.59
CA GLN A 181 -20.57 1.27 -10.68
C GLN A 181 -22.02 1.47 -10.22
N GLY A 182 -22.37 0.99 -9.03
CA GLY A 182 -23.69 1.21 -8.43
C GLY A 182 -23.99 2.70 -8.21
N MET A 183 -23.04 3.45 -7.65
CA MET A 183 -23.18 4.90 -7.47
C MET A 183 -23.29 5.64 -8.81
N ALA A 184 -22.53 5.24 -9.83
CA ALA A 184 -22.61 5.84 -11.15
C ALA A 184 -23.99 5.61 -11.80
N ALA A 185 -24.58 4.43 -11.63
CA ALA A 185 -25.92 4.12 -12.11
C ALA A 185 -26.99 4.96 -11.39
N GLU A 186 -26.89 5.12 -10.07
CA GLU A 186 -27.83 5.96 -9.32
C GLU A 186 -27.70 7.44 -9.69
N ASN A 187 -26.47 7.94 -9.86
CA ASN A 187 -26.25 9.30 -10.33
C ASN A 187 -26.86 9.54 -11.71
N CYS A 188 -26.72 8.58 -12.65
CA CYS A 188 -27.37 8.65 -13.96
C CYS A 188 -28.90 8.73 -13.82
N ARG A 189 -29.49 7.97 -12.89
CA ARG A 189 -30.92 8.01 -12.60
C ARG A 189 -31.36 9.36 -12.04
N LEU A 190 -30.61 9.91 -11.09
CA LEU A 190 -30.88 11.22 -10.50
C LEU A 190 -30.75 12.34 -11.52
N THR A 191 -29.75 12.30 -12.40
CA THR A 191 -29.59 13.27 -13.50
C THR A 191 -30.81 13.27 -14.42
N LYS A 192 -31.28 12.09 -14.85
CA LYS A 192 -32.50 11.98 -15.69
C LYS A 192 -33.75 12.53 -15.00
N ARG A 193 -33.89 12.28 -13.69
CA ARG A 193 -35.00 12.83 -12.91
C ARG A 193 -34.94 14.36 -12.84
N LEU A 194 -33.74 14.91 -12.58
CA LEU A 194 -33.54 16.34 -12.53
C LEU A 194 -33.83 17.00 -13.89
N GLU A 195 -33.39 16.39 -14.99
CA GLU A 195 -33.72 16.85 -16.35
C GLU A 195 -35.23 16.86 -16.59
N ALA A 196 -35.95 15.82 -16.18
CA ALA A 196 -37.42 15.78 -16.29
C ALA A 196 -38.08 16.91 -15.50
N GLU A 197 -37.68 17.12 -14.24
CA GLU A 197 -38.19 18.21 -13.38
C GLU A 197 -37.88 19.61 -13.98
N VAL A 198 -36.71 19.78 -14.60
CA VAL A 198 -36.35 21.02 -15.32
C VAL A 198 -37.27 21.23 -16.53
N THR A 199 -37.53 20.21 -17.34
CA THR A 199 -38.42 20.33 -18.50
C THR A 199 -39.87 20.62 -18.09
N GLU A 200 -40.35 20.00 -17.01
CA GLU A 200 -41.67 20.28 -16.44
C GLU A 200 -41.77 21.72 -15.93
N SER A 201 -40.74 22.18 -15.19
CA SER A 201 -40.66 23.55 -14.73
C SER A 201 -40.65 24.57 -15.88
N GLU A 202 -40.00 24.25 -16.99
CA GLU A 202 -40.00 25.10 -18.17
C GLU A 202 -41.39 25.18 -18.83
N LYS A 203 -42.12 24.06 -18.89
CA LYS A 203 -43.51 24.04 -19.37
C LYS A 203 -44.41 24.90 -18.51
N LEU A 204 -44.38 24.71 -17.19
CA LEU A 204 -45.16 25.53 -16.26
C LEU A 204 -44.84 27.02 -16.37
N ARG A 205 -43.58 27.39 -16.60
CA ARG A 205 -43.20 28.80 -16.85
C ARG A 205 -43.84 29.35 -18.13
N LYS A 206 -43.92 28.56 -19.20
CA LYS A 206 -44.61 28.95 -20.45
C LYS A 206 -46.11 29.10 -20.22
N ASP A 207 -46.73 28.14 -19.54
CA ASP A 207 -48.16 28.17 -19.22
C ASP A 207 -48.52 29.42 -18.39
N VAL A 208 -47.70 29.78 -17.39
CA VAL A 208 -47.89 31.01 -16.59
C VAL A 208 -47.77 32.28 -17.46
N ILE A 209 -46.89 32.30 -18.46
CA ILE A 209 -46.76 33.43 -19.38
C ILE A 209 -48.00 33.54 -20.28
N ASP A 210 -48.47 32.41 -20.82
CA ASP A 210 -49.66 32.37 -21.67
C ASP A 210 -50.93 32.75 -20.90
N GLU A 211 -51.08 32.27 -19.67
CA GLU A 211 -52.19 32.65 -18.78
C GLU A 211 -52.19 34.15 -18.49
N ARG A 212 -51.01 34.76 -18.26
CA ARG A 212 -50.91 36.22 -18.12
C ARG A 212 -51.32 36.96 -19.38
N ARG A 213 -50.99 36.45 -20.57
CA ARG A 213 -51.41 37.04 -21.84
C ARG A 213 -52.94 36.99 -22.00
N LEU A 214 -53.55 35.83 -21.77
CA LEU A 214 -55.00 35.65 -21.83
C LEU A 214 -55.75 36.54 -20.82
N ASN A 215 -55.22 36.65 -19.60
CA ASN A 215 -55.80 37.55 -18.61
C ASN A 215 -55.76 39.02 -19.07
N LYS A 216 -54.66 39.45 -19.71
CA LYS A 216 -54.57 40.81 -20.28
C LYS A 216 -55.61 41.04 -21.38
N GLU A 217 -55.78 40.10 -22.30
CA GLU A 217 -56.81 40.17 -23.35
C GLU A 217 -58.22 40.23 -22.77
N ARG A 218 -58.50 39.45 -21.71
CA ARG A 218 -59.77 39.49 -20.99
C ARG A 218 -60.00 40.86 -20.34
N ASP A 219 -58.98 41.43 -19.70
CA ASP A 219 -59.08 42.74 -19.05
C ASP A 219 -59.34 43.86 -20.08
N GLU A 220 -58.71 43.78 -21.25
CA GLU A 220 -58.97 44.70 -22.37
C GLU A 220 -60.42 44.59 -22.88
N LEU A 221 -60.96 43.38 -23.00
CA LEU A 221 -62.34 43.14 -23.40
C LEU A 221 -63.34 43.65 -22.35
N VAL A 222 -63.07 43.40 -21.06
CA VAL A 222 -63.88 43.93 -19.96
C VAL A 222 -63.94 45.46 -20.03
N GLN A 223 -62.79 46.12 -20.20
CA GLN A 223 -62.76 47.58 -20.37
C GLN A 223 -63.53 48.07 -21.60
N GLN A 224 -63.49 47.32 -22.70
CA GLN A 224 -64.28 47.65 -23.89
C GLN A 224 -65.79 47.56 -23.59
N LEU A 225 -66.23 46.46 -22.98
CA LEU A 225 -67.64 46.25 -22.62
C LEU A 225 -68.13 47.30 -21.61
N GLU A 226 -67.30 47.68 -20.65
CA GLU A 226 -67.62 48.77 -19.71
C GLU A 226 -67.84 50.11 -20.45
N ARG A 227 -66.98 50.45 -21.43
CA ARG A 227 -67.17 51.64 -22.27
C ARG A 227 -68.44 51.58 -23.10
N GLU A 228 -68.74 50.42 -23.69
CA GLU A 228 -69.96 50.19 -24.46
C GLU A 228 -71.22 50.32 -23.59
N LEU A 229 -71.20 49.75 -22.38
CA LEU A 229 -72.26 49.87 -21.38
C LEU A 229 -72.47 51.33 -20.97
N GLU A 230 -71.40 52.08 -20.72
CA GLU A 230 -71.46 53.51 -20.38
C GLU A 230 -72.10 54.32 -21.53
N ASN A 231 -71.67 54.06 -22.77
CA ASN A 231 -72.20 54.72 -23.96
C ASN A 231 -73.68 54.37 -24.20
N ALA A 232 -74.06 53.09 -24.05
CA ALA A 232 -75.43 52.65 -24.13
C ALA A 232 -76.29 53.31 -23.04
N GLY A 233 -75.77 53.43 -21.81
CA GLY A 233 -76.41 54.16 -20.71
C GLY A 233 -76.65 55.63 -21.06
N LYS A 234 -75.68 56.32 -21.68
CA LYS A 234 -75.83 57.70 -22.17
C LYS A 234 -76.92 57.79 -23.26
N LEU A 235 -76.92 56.87 -24.23
CA LEU A 235 -77.94 56.80 -25.29
C LEU A 235 -79.34 56.55 -24.74
N ALA A 236 -79.50 55.58 -23.84
CA ALA A 236 -80.75 55.29 -23.15
C ALA A 236 -81.24 56.51 -22.34
N GLY A 237 -80.32 57.24 -21.71
CA GLY A 237 -80.61 58.51 -21.06
C GLY A 237 -81.19 59.56 -22.04
N LEU A 238 -80.63 59.66 -23.25
CA LEU A 238 -81.12 60.56 -24.29
C LEU A 238 -82.48 60.12 -24.87
N THR A 239 -82.68 58.82 -25.14
CA THR A 239 -83.95 58.31 -25.64
C THR A 239 -85.06 58.45 -24.61
N ASN A 240 -84.79 58.19 -23.33
CA ASN A 240 -85.74 58.43 -22.24
C ASN A 240 -86.13 59.91 -22.14
N LYS A 241 -85.19 60.84 -22.33
CA LYS A 241 -85.49 62.27 -22.43
C LYS A 241 -86.42 62.56 -23.62
N LYS A 242 -86.15 62.00 -24.80
CA LYS A 242 -87.02 62.13 -25.98
C LYS A 242 -88.41 61.54 -25.74
N LEU A 243 -88.52 60.33 -25.17
CA LEU A 243 -89.78 59.69 -24.83
C LEU A 243 -90.57 60.51 -23.81
N LYS A 244 -89.93 61.11 -22.80
CA LYS A 244 -90.61 62.03 -21.87
C LYS A 244 -91.16 63.27 -22.57
N VAL A 245 -90.45 63.80 -23.58
CA VAL A 245 -90.96 64.91 -24.41
C VAL A 245 -92.13 64.44 -25.28
N LEU A 246 -92.01 63.28 -25.92
CA LEU A 246 -93.05 62.70 -26.77
C LEU A 246 -94.31 62.29 -25.98
N ALA A 247 -94.17 61.74 -24.78
CA ALA A 247 -95.27 61.42 -23.88
C ALA A 247 -96.02 62.69 -23.42
N ARG A 248 -95.34 63.82 -23.30
CA ARG A 248 -95.99 65.13 -23.08
C ARG A 248 -96.78 65.61 -24.30
N SER A 249 -96.38 65.23 -25.53
CA SER A 249 -97.14 65.53 -26.76
C SER A 249 -98.19 64.48 -27.13
N SER A 250 -98.08 63.24 -26.65
CA SER A 250 -98.92 62.10 -27.03
C SER A 250 -100.16 61.93 -26.13
N ASN A 251 -100.55 62.96 -25.37
CA ASN A 251 -101.77 62.96 -24.56
C ASN A 251 -103.04 63.34 -25.38
N ARG A 252 -103.00 63.12 -26.71
CA ARG A 252 -104.14 63.20 -27.62
C ARG A 252 -103.95 62.17 -28.73
N MET A 253 -104.52 60.98 -28.57
CA MET A 253 -105.27 60.21 -29.59
C MET A 253 -105.27 58.71 -29.27
N PRO A 254 -106.34 57.99 -29.66
CA PRO A 254 -106.67 56.66 -29.16
C PRO A 254 -106.11 55.50 -29.99
N PHE A 255 -105.90 54.40 -29.26
CA PHE A 255 -106.00 52.97 -29.64
C PHE A 255 -106.09 52.59 -31.13
N ALA A 256 -105.15 51.74 -31.56
CA ALA A 256 -105.43 50.68 -32.54
C ALA A 256 -104.47 49.50 -32.34
N ASN A 257 -105.05 48.30 -32.29
CA ASN A 257 -104.41 46.99 -32.20
C ASN A 257 -103.64 46.64 -33.48
N SER A 258 -102.55 45.87 -33.37
CA SER A 258 -102.17 44.89 -34.41
C SER A 258 -101.09 43.94 -33.89
N ALA A 259 -101.34 42.64 -34.08
CA ALA A 259 -100.45 41.53 -33.82
C ALA A 259 -99.44 41.31 -34.97
N ASP A 260 -98.32 40.66 -34.64
CA ASP A 260 -97.52 39.65 -35.40
C ASP A 260 -96.06 39.75 -34.93
N ASP A 261 -95.46 38.74 -34.31
CA ASP A 261 -95.13 37.37 -34.77
C ASP A 261 -93.94 37.35 -35.73
N SER A 262 -92.76 36.94 -35.23
CA SER A 262 -91.86 35.99 -35.90
C SER A 262 -90.42 35.99 -35.38
N LEU A 263 -90.06 34.81 -34.88
CA LEU A 263 -88.90 33.98 -35.26
C LEU A 263 -87.50 34.31 -34.70
N ILE A 264 -87.23 33.54 -33.65
CA ILE A 264 -85.97 32.91 -33.23
C ILE A 264 -85.15 32.39 -34.43
N VAL A 265 -83.84 32.71 -34.45
CA VAL A 265 -82.81 31.85 -35.08
C VAL A 265 -81.57 31.82 -34.16
N GLU A 266 -81.27 30.62 -33.68
CA GLU A 266 -80.11 30.24 -32.88
C GLU A 266 -78.88 29.89 -33.77
N PRO A 267 -77.67 29.72 -33.19
CA PRO A 267 -76.40 30.10 -33.80
C PRO A 267 -75.69 28.99 -34.58
N THR A 268 -74.97 29.39 -35.64
CA THR A 268 -74.08 28.51 -36.41
C THR A 268 -72.75 28.31 -35.68
N VAL A 269 -72.54 27.10 -35.16
CA VAL A 269 -71.24 26.61 -34.65
C VAL A 269 -70.36 26.29 -35.86
N LEU A 270 -69.22 26.97 -36.00
CA LEU A 270 -68.19 26.67 -36.99
C LEU A 270 -67.06 25.91 -36.30
N GLU A 271 -66.93 24.64 -36.67
CA GLU A 271 -65.79 23.76 -36.36
C GLU A 271 -64.49 24.38 -36.89
N CYS A 272 -63.46 24.45 -36.04
CA CYS A 272 -62.10 24.75 -36.47
C CYS A 272 -61.17 23.60 -36.05
N SER A 273 -61.00 22.66 -36.97
CA SER A 273 -60.00 21.60 -36.93
C SER A 273 -58.67 22.17 -37.43
N SER A 274 -57.64 22.23 -36.59
CA SER A 274 -56.25 22.43 -37.03
C SER A 274 -55.29 21.80 -36.02
N SER A 275 -54.99 20.53 -36.27
CA SER A 275 -53.86 19.82 -35.68
C SER A 275 -52.55 20.28 -36.34
N VAL A 276 -51.72 21.02 -35.62
CA VAL A 276 -50.35 21.35 -36.02
C VAL A 276 -49.39 20.40 -35.30
N SER A 277 -48.82 19.46 -36.05
CA SER A 277 -47.70 18.63 -35.62
C SER A 277 -46.40 19.42 -35.76
N LEU A 278 -45.79 19.80 -34.63
CA LEU A 278 -44.41 20.31 -34.57
C LEU A 278 -43.49 19.19 -34.07
N HIS A 279 -42.83 18.50 -35.01
CA HIS A 279 -41.63 17.70 -34.74
C HIS A 279 -40.41 18.61 -34.81
N GLY A 280 -39.95 19.09 -33.65
CA GLY A 280 -38.64 19.72 -33.48
C GLY A 280 -37.64 18.69 -32.95
N ASN A 281 -36.84 18.12 -33.84
CA ASN A 281 -35.65 17.34 -33.50
C ASN A 281 -34.49 18.31 -33.25
N ASP A 282 -34.14 18.56 -31.99
CA ASP A 282 -32.88 19.19 -31.63
C ASP A 282 -31.97 18.20 -30.90
N HIS A 283 -31.23 17.43 -31.70
CA HIS A 283 -30.08 16.67 -31.25
C HIS A 283 -28.93 17.67 -30.98
N HIS A 284 -28.72 18.03 -29.72
CA HIS A 284 -27.48 18.68 -29.31
C HIS A 284 -26.28 17.75 -29.56
N GLN A 285 -25.51 18.06 -30.60
CA GLN A 285 -24.17 17.54 -30.81
C GLN A 285 -23.29 17.98 -29.64
N LEU A 286 -22.98 17.05 -28.74
CA LEU A 286 -21.84 17.14 -27.84
C LEU A 286 -20.60 17.38 -28.68
N HIS A 287 -20.07 18.61 -28.63
CA HIS A 287 -18.82 18.98 -29.27
C HIS A 287 -17.73 17.98 -28.87
N LYS A 288 -17.27 17.19 -29.84
CA LYS A 288 -16.04 16.42 -29.72
C LYS A 288 -14.91 17.41 -29.41
N GLY A 289 -14.49 17.46 -28.15
CA GLY A 289 -13.37 18.29 -27.71
C GLY A 289 -12.15 17.96 -28.55
N HIS A 290 -11.61 18.98 -29.22
CA HIS A 290 -10.39 18.82 -30.00
C HIS A 290 -9.26 18.50 -29.03
N SER A 291 -8.63 17.34 -29.18
CA SER A 291 -7.49 16.98 -28.36
C SER A 291 -6.34 17.95 -28.66
N MET A 292 -5.83 18.60 -27.62
CA MET A 292 -4.69 19.50 -27.75
C MET A 292 -3.43 18.67 -27.99
N LYS A 293 -2.66 19.01 -29.03
CA LYS A 293 -1.35 18.39 -29.28
C LYS A 293 -0.42 18.63 -28.09
N TRP A 294 0.37 17.62 -27.73
CA TRP A 294 1.27 17.64 -26.57
C TRP A 294 2.26 18.82 -26.62
N GLU A 295 2.78 19.15 -27.79
CA GLU A 295 3.71 20.27 -27.97
C GLU A 295 3.05 21.62 -27.69
N SER A 296 1.77 21.77 -28.02
CA SER A 296 0.97 22.97 -27.71
C SER A 296 0.70 23.08 -26.21
N PHE A 297 0.46 21.95 -25.56
CA PHE A 297 0.34 21.90 -24.10
C PHE A 297 1.65 22.28 -23.39
N LEU A 298 2.78 21.73 -23.81
CA LEU A 298 4.11 22.10 -23.30
C LEU A 298 4.38 23.60 -23.45
N LYS A 299 4.13 24.17 -24.64
CA LYS A 299 4.26 25.62 -24.88
C LYS A 299 3.38 26.46 -23.96
N THR A 300 2.17 25.98 -23.66
CA THR A 300 1.24 26.67 -22.76
C THR A 300 1.76 26.64 -21.32
N MET A 301 2.25 25.49 -20.85
CA MET A 301 2.84 25.34 -19.51
C MET A 301 4.09 26.20 -19.34
N THR A 302 4.96 26.27 -20.37
CA THR A 302 6.13 27.16 -20.37
C THR A 302 5.74 28.62 -20.31
N LYS A 303 4.73 29.06 -21.08
CA LYS A 303 4.19 30.43 -21.00
C LYS A 303 3.62 30.77 -19.63
N GLN A 304 3.10 29.79 -18.89
CA GLN A 304 2.60 29.95 -17.52
C GLN A 304 3.70 29.93 -16.44
N GLY A 305 4.97 29.83 -16.85
CA GLY A 305 6.13 29.86 -15.95
C GLY A 305 6.50 28.50 -15.37
N PHE A 306 6.18 27.39 -16.05
CA PHE A 306 6.62 26.05 -15.66
C PHE A 306 7.70 25.53 -16.60
N SER A 307 8.75 24.94 -16.03
CA SER A 307 9.77 24.18 -16.75
C SER A 307 9.40 22.70 -16.80
N TYR A 308 9.66 22.05 -17.93
CA TYR A 308 9.45 20.62 -18.12
C TYR A 308 10.75 19.86 -17.82
N ASP A 309 10.70 18.91 -16.90
CA ASP A 309 11.84 18.07 -16.57
C ASP A 309 11.92 16.85 -17.51
N HIS A 310 12.84 16.91 -18.47
CA HIS A 310 13.07 15.82 -19.43
C HIS A 310 13.64 14.55 -18.78
N ASN A 311 14.17 14.65 -17.56
CA ASN A 311 14.73 13.50 -16.84
C ASN A 311 13.68 12.74 -16.02
N SER A 312 12.40 13.17 -16.05
CA SER A 312 11.29 12.39 -15.47
C SER A 312 10.98 11.16 -16.34
N SER A 313 11.91 10.20 -16.33
CA SER A 313 11.86 8.92 -17.02
C SER A 313 10.93 7.99 -16.27
N GLY A 314 9.62 8.21 -16.36
CA GLY A 314 8.62 7.41 -15.66
C GLY A 314 7.21 7.57 -16.22
N SER A 315 6.25 6.93 -15.54
CA SER A 315 4.82 7.00 -15.85
C SER A 315 4.19 8.36 -15.50
N SER A 316 4.98 9.35 -15.08
CA SER A 316 4.51 10.70 -14.78
C SER A 316 5.39 11.75 -15.46
N VAL A 317 4.77 12.88 -15.81
CA VAL A 317 5.41 14.08 -16.36
C VAL A 317 5.33 15.14 -15.28
N CYS A 318 6.47 15.69 -14.84
CA CYS A 318 6.52 16.74 -13.83
C CYS A 318 6.80 18.11 -14.46
N PHE A 319 6.05 19.12 -14.02
CA PHE A 319 6.24 20.52 -14.34
C PHE A 319 6.66 21.25 -13.07
N VAL A 320 7.85 21.83 -13.10
CA VAL A 320 8.42 22.57 -11.97
C VAL A 320 8.25 24.07 -12.25
N PRO A 321 7.57 24.83 -11.38
CA PRO A 321 7.44 26.26 -11.59
C PRO A 321 8.80 26.95 -11.48
N LEU A 322 9.04 27.96 -12.31
CA LEU A 322 10.22 28.81 -12.23
C LEU A 322 10.19 29.71 -10.99
N ASP A 323 8.99 29.99 -10.49
CA ASP A 323 8.76 30.71 -9.25
C ASP A 323 8.59 29.72 -8.09
N SER A 324 9.49 29.80 -7.12
CA SER A 324 9.50 28.96 -5.90
C SER A 324 8.25 29.09 -5.02
N THR A 325 7.40 30.09 -5.25
CA THR A 325 6.13 30.27 -4.53
C THR A 325 5.02 29.32 -5.01
N LYS A 326 5.16 28.73 -6.19
CA LYS A 326 4.18 27.78 -6.76
C LYS A 326 4.62 26.34 -6.51
N ARG A 327 3.64 25.42 -6.45
CA ARG A 327 3.90 23.98 -6.29
C ARG A 327 4.10 23.31 -7.65
N SER A 328 4.91 22.26 -7.70
CA SER A 328 5.05 21.41 -8.89
C SER A 328 3.74 20.70 -9.23
N ILE A 329 3.53 20.45 -10.52
CA ILE A 329 2.36 19.75 -11.04
C ILE A 329 2.84 18.50 -11.74
N ALA A 330 2.35 17.33 -11.32
CA ALA A 330 2.66 16.07 -11.96
C ALA A 330 1.41 15.51 -12.64
N PHE A 331 1.54 15.16 -13.91
CA PHE A 331 0.51 14.44 -14.65
C PHE A 331 0.92 12.98 -14.78
N HIS A 332 0.07 12.07 -14.31
CA HIS A 332 0.26 10.66 -14.56
C HIS A 332 -0.14 10.35 -16.01
N LYS A 333 0.79 9.81 -16.81
CA LYS A 333 0.47 9.29 -18.14
C LYS A 333 -0.47 8.12 -17.94
N GLN A 334 -1.76 8.30 -18.19
CA GLN A 334 -2.65 7.17 -18.36
C GLN A 334 -2.12 6.39 -19.57
N ILE A 335 -1.68 5.16 -19.33
CA ILE A 335 -1.07 4.31 -20.33
C ILE A 335 -2.14 3.97 -21.38
N ALA A 336 -2.25 4.79 -22.42
CA ALA A 336 -2.92 4.45 -23.66
C ALA A 336 -1.85 4.02 -24.67
N PHE A 337 -1.24 2.86 -24.44
CA PHE A 337 -0.43 2.20 -25.46
C PHE A 337 -1.36 1.53 -26.47
N ILE A 338 -1.72 2.24 -27.53
CA ILE A 338 -2.02 1.62 -28.81
C ILE A 338 -0.70 1.67 -29.59
N TYR A 339 0.14 0.66 -29.42
CA TYR A 339 1.22 0.40 -30.38
C TYR A 339 0.59 -0.30 -31.59
N THR A 340 0.26 0.46 -32.63
CA THR A 340 0.17 -0.10 -33.97
C THR A 340 1.60 -0.27 -34.46
N ILE A 341 2.17 -1.46 -34.25
CA ILE A 341 3.46 -1.84 -34.82
C ILE A 341 3.23 -2.03 -36.33
N GLY A 342 3.56 -1.00 -37.11
CA GLY A 342 3.75 -1.12 -38.55
C GLY A 342 5.07 -1.82 -38.82
N LEU A 343 5.00 -3.10 -39.19
CA LEU A 343 6.08 -3.80 -39.87
C LEU A 343 6.34 -3.09 -41.21
N GLN A 344 7.55 -2.54 -41.38
CA GLN A 344 8.11 -2.22 -42.68
C GLN A 344 9.21 -3.25 -42.97
N ASN A 345 9.13 -3.86 -44.16
CA ASN A 345 10.18 -4.64 -44.80
C ASN A 345 11.39 -3.78 -45.13
#